data_AF-A0A7S4EGW5-F1
#
_entry.id   AF-A0A7S4EGW5-F1
#
_cell.length_a   1.000
_cell.length_b   1.000
_cell.length_c   1.000
_cell.angle_alpha   90.00
_cell.angle_beta   90.00
_cell.angle_gamma   90.00
#
_symmetry.space_group_name_H-M   'P 1'
#
loop_
_entity.id
_entity.type
_entity.pdbx_description
1 polymer ?
#
loop_
_entity_poly.entity_id
_entity_poly.type
_entity_poly.pdbx_seq_one_letter_code
_entity_poly.pdbx_strand_id
1 'polypeptide(L)'
;MGKVNRRMSRNRRSAANVPYRDSSMCIPHIKPSDERKVCFYEYGTEYDSRTGEASSVFVDIISGDSDLVDFVEIRFPSGETHTVHGRCPVVLSDGSWVSRFTLKRSSVYNFSRRTKIGVFGRGGSVRMRNFCVKPKYFRERPLKFLETRDIRSYYNEAPDINFGVEIEMSLEGYTTTTDVVEYVSRAGHPVVDLTGNYREGQKQYGIWKLVGDSSIACSRSNPNCNKFELVSPILNGEDGLTKCQAVLASVKRVGPISLNSSMALHVHISIEGLGLEHIKNICMNFIKYEREIDTFMPRSRSDEGWAGWYCKSNRKAILPGTGNGEKQSAIVACQTHLDLCDLLNPIPYGGVEKDARYYKLNLQNIRSGRQPTIEFRQHSGTGNFRKLEAWVRFCTKLVQNSHRRPQSLKKHDDPFELLFDTVIQDIKLKDFYRNRKYTVSEEDENYTERYLHANEKFHYEDTGPHRAACCDRCRR
;
A
#
# COMPACT_ATOMS: atom_id res chain seq x y z
N MET A 1 6.63 -42.11 -44.57
CA MET A 1 7.51 -41.26 -45.40
C MET A 1 6.70 -40.08 -45.90
N GLY A 2 7.12 -38.84 -45.63
CA GLY A 2 6.56 -37.67 -46.31
C GLY A 2 6.31 -36.45 -45.42
N LYS A 3 7.28 -35.52 -45.48
CA LYS A 3 7.17 -34.05 -45.29
C LYS A 3 6.82 -33.52 -43.90
N VAL A 4 7.89 -33.14 -43.20
CA VAL A 4 7.91 -32.18 -42.08
C VAL A 4 7.38 -30.83 -42.56
N ASN A 5 6.18 -30.46 -42.16
CA ASN A 5 5.65 -29.11 -42.29
C ASN A 5 6.05 -28.30 -41.05
N ARG A 6 7.12 -27.51 -41.17
CA ARG A 6 7.45 -26.43 -40.21
C ARG A 6 6.35 -25.36 -40.28
N ARG A 7 5.32 -25.49 -39.46
CA ARG A 7 4.45 -24.36 -39.11
C ARG A 7 5.24 -23.41 -38.22
N MET A 8 5.79 -22.36 -38.82
CA MET A 8 6.07 -21.12 -38.08
C MET A 8 4.74 -20.62 -37.51
N SER A 9 4.49 -20.88 -36.23
CA SER A 9 3.42 -20.22 -35.49
C SER A 9 3.81 -18.75 -35.35
N ARG A 10 3.26 -17.91 -36.23
CA ARG A 10 3.13 -16.48 -35.95
C ARG A 10 2.26 -16.36 -34.70
N ASN A 11 2.89 -16.22 -33.54
CA ASN A 11 2.27 -15.71 -32.34
C ASN A 11 1.88 -14.25 -32.60
N ARG A 12 0.75 -14.05 -33.29
CA ARG A 12 -0.03 -12.82 -33.15
C ARG A 12 -0.58 -12.86 -31.72
N ARG A 13 0.15 -12.26 -30.78
CA ARG A 13 -0.46 -11.69 -29.59
C ARG A 13 -1.63 -10.84 -30.10
N SER A 14 -2.86 -11.21 -29.79
CA SER A 14 -4.00 -10.33 -29.99
C SER A 14 -3.70 -9.06 -29.19
N ALA A 15 -3.44 -7.96 -29.88
CA ALA A 15 -3.29 -6.65 -29.28
C ALA A 15 -4.59 -6.34 -28.53
N ALA A 16 -4.59 -6.52 -27.21
CA ALA A 16 -5.63 -5.98 -26.37
C ALA A 16 -5.66 -4.46 -26.61
N ASN A 17 -6.85 -3.92 -26.82
CA ASN A 17 -7.16 -2.55 -27.23
C ASN A 17 -6.36 -1.49 -26.42
N VAL A 18 -5.21 -1.04 -26.93
CA VAL A 18 -4.49 0.11 -26.35
C VAL A 18 -5.35 1.37 -26.57
N PRO A 19 -5.64 2.18 -25.54
CA PRO A 19 -6.47 3.37 -25.69
C PRO A 19 -5.86 4.36 -26.70
N TYR A 20 -6.61 4.65 -27.77
CA TYR A 20 -6.10 5.43 -28.90
C TYR A 20 -5.92 6.92 -28.54
N ARG A 21 -4.84 7.53 -29.02
CA ARG A 21 -4.66 8.99 -29.06
C ARG A 21 -3.96 9.36 -30.35
N ASP A 22 -4.49 10.38 -31.03
CA ASP A 22 -3.90 10.91 -32.24
C ASP A 22 -2.61 11.67 -31.90
N SER A 23 -1.47 11.12 -32.30
CA SER A 23 -0.15 11.69 -32.03
C SER A 23 0.07 13.06 -32.69
N SER A 24 -0.77 13.45 -33.66
CA SER A 24 -0.73 14.79 -34.25
C SER A 24 -1.34 15.87 -33.35
N MET A 25 -2.13 15.50 -32.33
CA MET A 25 -2.69 16.45 -31.39
C MET A 25 -1.63 16.94 -30.41
N CYS A 26 -1.21 18.19 -30.61
CA CYS A 26 -0.22 18.84 -29.75
C CYS A 26 -0.73 18.92 -28.30
N ILE A 27 0.08 18.46 -27.35
CA ILE A 27 -0.17 18.66 -25.92
C ILE A 27 0.17 20.12 -25.60
N PRO A 28 -0.80 20.92 -25.10
CA PRO A 28 -0.51 22.30 -24.78
C PRO A 28 0.57 22.41 -23.70
N HIS A 29 1.56 23.28 -23.92
CA HIS A 29 2.60 23.58 -22.96
C HIS A 29 2.03 24.38 -21.79
N ILE A 30 2.38 23.97 -20.56
CA ILE A 30 2.06 24.71 -19.33
C ILE A 30 3.29 25.51 -18.95
N LYS A 31 3.12 26.81 -18.70
CA LYS A 31 4.21 27.64 -18.20
C LYS A 31 4.60 27.19 -16.78
N PRO A 32 5.89 27.25 -16.40
CA PRO A 32 6.34 26.87 -15.05
C PRO A 32 5.58 27.58 -13.91
N SER A 33 5.16 28.85 -14.13
CA SER A 33 4.35 29.62 -13.19
C SER A 33 2.96 29.03 -12.92
N ASP A 34 2.46 28.22 -13.84
CA ASP A 34 1.07 27.75 -13.88
C ASP A 34 0.96 26.24 -13.58
N GLU A 35 2.08 25.51 -13.49
CA GLU A 35 2.12 24.05 -13.30
C GLU A 35 1.36 23.58 -12.05
N ARG A 36 1.25 24.45 -11.04
CA ARG A 36 0.55 24.18 -9.78
C ARG A 36 -0.94 24.54 -9.77
N LYS A 37 -1.46 25.02 -10.90
CA LYS A 37 -2.86 25.46 -11.03
C LYS A 37 -3.51 24.98 -12.31
N VAL A 38 -2.73 24.61 -13.32
CA VAL A 38 -3.24 24.27 -14.65
C VAL A 38 -2.93 22.83 -14.98
N CYS A 39 -3.96 22.09 -15.38
CA CYS A 39 -3.80 20.85 -16.12
C CYS A 39 -4.64 20.88 -17.39
N PHE A 40 -4.26 20.03 -18.35
CA PHE A 40 -5.07 19.76 -19.52
C PHE A 40 -5.66 18.37 -19.42
N TYR A 41 -6.94 18.27 -19.78
CA TYR A 41 -7.65 17.01 -19.77
C TYR A 41 -8.35 16.76 -21.10
N GLU A 42 -8.47 15.48 -21.44
CA GLU A 42 -9.30 14.98 -22.52
C GLU A 42 -10.38 14.09 -21.89
N TYR A 43 -11.50 13.89 -22.57
CA TYR A 43 -12.52 12.95 -22.12
C TYR A 43 -13.08 12.18 -23.30
N GLY A 44 -13.68 11.04 -23.03
CA GLY A 44 -14.10 10.17 -24.10
C GLY A 44 -14.87 8.95 -23.65
N THR A 45 -15.07 8.06 -24.62
CA THR A 45 -15.69 6.76 -24.43
C THR A 45 -14.83 5.67 -25.05
N GLU A 46 -14.63 4.59 -24.31
CA GLU A 46 -14.04 3.37 -24.86
C GLU A 46 -15.13 2.39 -25.28
N TYR A 47 -14.75 1.44 -26.13
CA TYR A 47 -15.65 0.56 -26.85
C TYR A 47 -15.28 -0.89 -26.60
N ASP A 48 -16.28 -1.74 -26.33
CA ASP A 48 -16.11 -3.18 -26.35
C ASP A 48 -16.35 -3.70 -27.78
N SER A 49 -15.29 -4.22 -28.39
CA SER A 49 -15.30 -4.77 -29.74
C SER A 49 -16.20 -6.00 -29.90
N ARG A 50 -16.59 -6.67 -28.81
CA ARG A 50 -17.44 -7.87 -28.83
C ARG A 50 -18.92 -7.52 -28.82
N THR A 51 -19.33 -6.58 -27.98
CA THR A 51 -20.75 -6.19 -27.83
C THR A 51 -21.14 -5.07 -28.77
N GLY A 52 -20.15 -4.32 -29.24
CA GLY A 52 -20.36 -3.16 -30.06
C GLY A 52 -20.85 -1.94 -29.30
N GLU A 53 -20.63 -1.91 -27.98
CA GLU A 53 -21.15 -0.90 -27.07
C GLU A 53 -20.03 -0.12 -26.37
N ALA A 54 -20.33 1.11 -25.95
CA ALA A 54 -19.42 1.86 -25.10
C ALA A 54 -19.27 1.15 -23.75
N SER A 55 -18.05 0.76 -23.41
CA SER A 55 -17.73 -0.01 -22.20
C SER A 55 -17.36 0.88 -21.01
N SER A 56 -16.87 2.09 -21.31
CA SER A 56 -16.45 3.05 -20.28
C SER A 56 -16.58 4.49 -20.76
N VAL A 57 -16.75 5.39 -19.80
CA VAL A 57 -16.54 6.84 -19.96
C VAL A 57 -15.29 7.21 -19.17
N PHE A 58 -14.41 8.03 -19.75
CA PHE A 58 -13.16 8.41 -19.11
C PHE A 58 -12.88 9.92 -19.18
N VAL A 59 -12.02 10.36 -18.25
CA VAL A 59 -11.33 11.65 -18.28
C VAL A 59 -9.85 11.39 -18.05
N ASP A 60 -9.01 11.80 -18.99
CA ASP A 60 -7.55 11.69 -18.94
C ASP A 60 -6.96 13.05 -18.60
N ILE A 61 -6.15 13.13 -17.55
CA ILE A 61 -5.24 14.27 -17.37
C ILE A 61 -3.99 13.99 -18.21
N ILE A 62 -3.83 14.78 -19.27
CA ILE A 62 -2.83 14.56 -20.33
C ILE A 62 -1.59 15.44 -20.18
N SER A 63 -1.67 16.50 -19.36
CA SER A 63 -0.57 17.42 -19.08
C SER A 63 -0.85 18.20 -17.80
N GLY A 64 0.19 18.53 -17.05
CA GLY A 64 0.11 19.14 -15.72
C GLY A 64 -0.12 18.12 -14.61
N ASP A 65 -0.21 18.61 -13.38
CA ASP A 65 -0.38 17.75 -12.21
C ASP A 65 -1.84 17.31 -12.09
N SER A 66 -2.08 16.00 -12.10
CA SER A 66 -3.42 15.45 -12.00
C SER A 66 -4.07 15.74 -10.65
N ASP A 67 -3.30 16.00 -9.60
CA ASP A 67 -3.77 16.34 -8.24
C ASP A 67 -4.53 17.67 -8.17
N LEU A 68 -4.54 18.45 -9.26
CA LEU A 68 -5.44 19.58 -9.46
C LEU A 68 -6.91 19.17 -9.53
N VAL A 69 -7.17 17.95 -10.01
CA VAL A 69 -8.51 17.37 -10.10
C VAL A 69 -8.74 16.48 -8.88
N ASP A 70 -9.78 16.77 -8.12
CA ASP A 70 -10.19 16.01 -6.95
C ASP A 70 -11.03 14.80 -7.34
N PHE A 71 -12.04 15.05 -8.19
CA PHE A 71 -12.90 14.01 -8.74
C PHE A 71 -13.50 14.43 -10.08
N VAL A 72 -14.01 13.43 -10.78
CA VAL A 72 -14.79 13.61 -12.00
C VAL A 72 -16.21 13.15 -11.73
N GLU A 73 -17.17 13.94 -12.15
CA GLU A 73 -18.58 13.60 -12.07
C GLU A 73 -19.15 13.34 -13.46
N ILE A 74 -19.89 12.26 -13.60
CA ILE A 74 -20.56 11.89 -14.85
C ILE A 74 -22.06 11.87 -14.57
N ARG A 75 -22.80 12.80 -15.17
CA ARG A 75 -24.27 12.87 -15.07
C ARG A 75 -24.91 12.38 -16.35
N PHE A 76 -25.73 11.35 -16.21
CA PHE A 76 -26.52 10.80 -17.30
C PHE A 76 -27.87 11.52 -17.42
N PRO A 77 -28.46 11.55 -18.63
CA PRO A 77 -29.79 12.13 -18.86
C PRO A 77 -30.93 11.49 -18.06
N SER A 78 -30.71 10.29 -17.52
CA SER A 78 -31.63 9.63 -16.59
C SER A 78 -31.73 10.34 -15.23
N GLY A 79 -30.86 11.31 -14.94
CA GLY A 79 -30.72 11.94 -13.62
C GLY A 79 -29.68 11.25 -12.74
N GLU A 80 -29.20 10.07 -13.14
CA GLU A 80 -28.13 9.36 -12.43
C GLU A 80 -26.81 10.14 -12.50
N THR A 81 -26.14 10.24 -11.36
CA THR A 81 -24.86 10.95 -11.21
C THR A 81 -23.86 10.02 -10.54
N HIS A 82 -22.68 9.89 -11.14
CA HIS A 82 -21.58 9.13 -10.58
C HIS A 82 -20.38 10.01 -10.35
N THR A 83 -19.76 9.83 -9.19
CA THR A 83 -18.53 10.51 -8.82
C THR A 83 -17.38 9.51 -8.86
N VAL A 84 -16.31 9.87 -9.56
CA VAL A 84 -15.10 9.08 -9.73
C VAL A 84 -13.95 9.83 -9.08
N HIS A 85 -13.52 9.36 -7.91
CA HIS A 85 -12.36 9.90 -7.18
C HIS A 85 -11.06 9.20 -7.58
N GLY A 86 -11.15 7.94 -8.01
CA GLY A 86 -10.01 7.12 -8.41
C GLY A 86 -9.48 7.51 -9.79
N ARG A 87 -8.16 7.69 -9.89
CA ARG A 87 -7.44 7.80 -11.16
C ARG A 87 -6.34 6.75 -11.25
N CYS A 88 -6.19 6.14 -12.41
CA CYS A 88 -5.15 5.14 -12.69
C CYS A 88 -4.18 5.69 -13.74
N PRO A 89 -2.87 5.37 -13.66
CA PRO A 89 -1.97 5.63 -14.77
C PRO A 89 -2.34 4.73 -15.96
N VAL A 90 -2.37 5.29 -17.17
CA VAL A 90 -2.67 4.56 -18.41
C VAL A 90 -1.67 4.98 -19.49
N VAL A 91 -1.17 4.02 -20.26
CA VAL A 91 -0.35 4.27 -21.46
C VAL A 91 -1.25 4.31 -22.69
N LEU A 92 -1.16 5.40 -23.45
CA LEU A 92 -1.93 5.60 -24.67
C LEU A 92 -1.18 5.08 -25.90
N SER A 93 -1.88 4.97 -27.04
CA SER A 93 -1.30 4.42 -28.28
C SER A 93 -0.12 5.23 -28.85
N ASP A 94 -0.01 6.50 -28.48
CA ASP A 94 1.12 7.38 -28.82
C ASP A 94 2.32 7.22 -27.84
N GLY A 95 2.21 6.32 -26.86
CA GLY A 95 3.21 6.09 -25.81
C GLY A 95 3.13 7.05 -24.63
N SER A 96 2.20 8.02 -24.65
CA SER A 96 2.04 8.96 -23.54
C SER A 96 1.42 8.31 -22.31
N TRP A 97 1.87 8.75 -21.13
CA TRP A 97 1.30 8.37 -19.84
C TRP A 97 0.27 9.41 -19.40
N VAL A 98 -0.91 8.96 -18.98
CA VAL A 98 -1.98 9.83 -18.49
C VAL A 98 -2.55 9.34 -17.18
N SER A 99 -3.09 10.26 -16.38
CA SER A 99 -3.88 9.89 -15.20
C SER A 99 -5.36 9.84 -15.56
N ARG A 100 -5.95 8.65 -15.55
CA ARG A 100 -7.31 8.41 -16.04
C ARG A 100 -8.31 8.19 -14.92
N PHE A 101 -9.36 9.00 -14.90
CA PHE A 101 -10.62 8.71 -14.20
C PHE A 101 -11.52 7.89 -15.12
N THR A 102 -12.03 6.75 -14.67
CA THR A 102 -12.88 5.86 -15.50
C THR A 102 -14.13 5.42 -14.77
N LEU A 103 -15.26 5.47 -15.46
CA LEU A 103 -16.48 4.77 -15.09
C LEU A 103 -16.69 3.61 -16.06
N LYS A 104 -16.48 2.37 -15.59
CA LYS A 104 -16.78 1.14 -16.35
C LYS A 104 -18.22 0.71 -16.07
N ARG A 105 -18.99 0.37 -17.10
CA ARG A 105 -20.37 -0.13 -16.91
C ARG A 105 -20.71 -1.14 -18.00
N SER A 106 -21.39 -2.22 -17.63
CA SER A 106 -21.98 -3.21 -18.56
C SER A 106 -23.11 -2.65 -19.43
N SER A 107 -23.48 -1.39 -19.21
CA SER A 107 -24.74 -0.80 -19.61
C SER A 107 -24.63 0.72 -19.67
N VAL A 108 -23.71 1.25 -20.48
CA VAL A 108 -23.80 2.66 -20.92
C VAL A 108 -24.98 2.76 -21.92
N TYR A 109 -26.19 2.41 -21.47
CA TYR A 109 -27.40 2.26 -22.28
C TYR A 109 -27.99 3.64 -22.60
N ASN A 110 -27.54 4.21 -23.72
CA ASN A 110 -28.35 4.84 -24.78
C ASN A 110 -27.47 5.82 -25.56
N PHE A 111 -27.07 5.39 -26.76
CA PHE A 111 -26.08 6.00 -27.66
C PHE A 111 -26.46 7.34 -28.32
N SER A 112 -27.31 8.14 -27.69
CA SER A 112 -27.84 9.36 -28.31
C SER A 112 -28.19 10.49 -27.34
N ARG A 113 -27.90 10.35 -26.04
CA ARG A 113 -28.34 11.35 -25.05
C ARG A 113 -27.18 12.15 -24.44
N ARG A 114 -27.45 13.43 -24.17
CA ARG A 114 -26.49 14.47 -23.75
C ARG A 114 -25.96 14.22 -22.34
N THR A 115 -24.81 13.56 -22.21
CA THR A 115 -24.14 13.29 -20.94
C THR A 115 -23.35 14.51 -20.51
N LYS A 116 -23.26 14.76 -19.20
CA LYS A 116 -22.40 15.82 -18.63
C LYS A 116 -21.20 15.20 -17.93
N ILE A 117 -20.03 15.74 -18.21
CA ILE A 117 -18.80 15.50 -17.44
C ILE A 117 -18.48 16.78 -16.69
N GLY A 118 -18.29 16.66 -15.38
CA GLY A 118 -17.72 17.70 -14.54
C GLY A 118 -16.35 17.31 -14.06
N VAL A 119 -15.37 18.18 -14.28
CA VAL A 119 -14.05 18.07 -13.64
C VAL A 119 -14.07 19.01 -12.44
N PHE A 120 -13.89 18.46 -11.24
CA PHE A 120 -13.94 19.19 -9.99
C PHE A 120 -12.57 19.19 -9.37
N GLY A 121 -12.10 20.38 -9.00
CA GLY A 121 -10.84 20.57 -8.32
C GLY A 121 -11.02 20.90 -6.84
N ARG A 122 -9.93 20.75 -6.10
CA ARG A 122 -9.87 20.81 -4.63
C ARG A 122 -10.17 22.19 -4.04
N GLY A 123 -10.04 23.26 -4.83
CA GLY A 123 -10.40 24.61 -4.43
C GLY A 123 -11.86 24.96 -4.66
N GLY A 124 -12.66 24.01 -5.17
CA GLY A 124 -14.03 24.25 -5.62
C GLY A 124 -14.11 24.70 -7.08
N SER A 125 -13.00 24.64 -7.82
CA SER A 125 -12.98 24.91 -9.26
C SER A 125 -13.77 23.83 -10.00
N VAL A 126 -14.69 24.21 -10.88
CA VAL A 126 -15.53 23.26 -11.61
C VAL A 126 -15.50 23.56 -13.11
N ARG A 127 -15.36 22.50 -13.91
CA ARG A 127 -15.47 22.58 -15.37
C ARG A 127 -16.45 21.56 -15.90
N MET A 128 -17.64 22.04 -16.28
CA MET A 128 -18.68 21.20 -16.87
C MET A 128 -18.59 21.17 -18.41
N ARG A 129 -18.82 20.00 -18.98
CA ARG A 129 -18.91 19.77 -20.44
C ARG A 129 -20.06 18.84 -20.76
N ASN A 130 -20.80 19.17 -21.81
CA ASN A 130 -21.79 18.29 -22.37
C ASN A 130 -21.17 17.53 -23.54
N PHE A 131 -21.42 16.24 -23.65
CA PHE A 131 -21.06 15.46 -24.83
C PHE A 131 -22.07 14.35 -25.08
N CYS A 132 -22.04 13.79 -26.28
CA CYS A 132 -22.85 12.62 -26.62
C CYS A 132 -21.95 11.40 -26.64
N VAL A 133 -22.28 10.40 -25.83
CA VAL A 133 -21.63 9.08 -25.86
C VAL A 133 -21.75 8.53 -27.28
N LYS A 134 -20.63 8.10 -27.86
CA LYS A 134 -20.57 7.58 -29.23
C LYS A 134 -20.47 6.06 -29.21
N PRO A 135 -21.09 5.35 -30.17
CA PRO A 135 -20.95 3.90 -30.34
C PRO A 135 -19.62 3.52 -31.01
N LYS A 136 -18.56 4.28 -30.73
CA LYS A 136 -17.20 4.07 -31.24
C LYS A 136 -16.23 4.79 -30.30
N TYR A 137 -14.95 4.47 -30.44
CA TYR A 137 -13.90 5.23 -29.76
C TYR A 137 -14.08 6.73 -30.04
N PHE A 138 -14.19 7.51 -28.97
CA PHE A 138 -14.31 8.96 -29.04
C PHE A 138 -13.43 9.55 -27.96
N ARG A 139 -12.64 10.55 -28.34
CA ARG A 139 -11.79 11.34 -27.46
C ARG A 139 -11.92 12.79 -27.91
N GLU A 140 -12.26 13.65 -26.97
CA GLU A 140 -12.33 15.10 -27.18
C GLU A 140 -10.92 15.69 -27.25
N ARG A 141 -10.79 16.85 -27.90
CA ARG A 141 -9.55 17.63 -27.89
C ARG A 141 -9.15 18.09 -26.48
N PRO A 142 -7.86 18.37 -26.23
CA PRO A 142 -7.37 18.94 -24.97
C PRO A 142 -8.20 20.14 -24.48
N LEU A 143 -8.62 20.11 -23.22
CA LEU A 143 -9.28 21.20 -22.54
C LEU A 143 -8.47 21.64 -21.33
N LYS A 144 -8.36 22.97 -21.14
CA LYS A 144 -7.73 23.56 -19.96
C LYS A 144 -8.66 23.44 -18.74
N PHE A 145 -8.10 22.96 -17.64
CA PHE A 145 -8.65 23.09 -16.30
C PHE A 145 -7.74 24.04 -15.50
N LEU A 146 -8.34 24.96 -14.75
CA LEU A 146 -7.65 25.89 -13.88
C LEU A 146 -8.20 25.72 -12.48
N GLU A 147 -7.33 25.36 -11.55
CA GLU A 147 -7.60 25.32 -10.13
C GLU A 147 -7.19 26.65 -9.47
N THR A 148 -8.09 27.18 -8.67
CA THR A 148 -7.91 28.37 -7.85
C THR A 148 -6.94 28.16 -6.68
N ARG A 149 -6.90 26.97 -6.07
CA ARG A 149 -6.00 26.63 -4.97
C ARG A 149 -4.75 25.90 -5.43
N ASP A 150 -3.59 26.34 -4.95
CA ASP A 150 -2.34 25.62 -5.21
C ASP A 150 -2.38 24.19 -4.67
N ILE A 151 -1.78 23.27 -5.42
CA ILE A 151 -1.55 21.91 -4.97
C ILE A 151 -0.65 21.96 -3.74
N ARG A 152 -1.13 21.40 -2.62
CA ARG A 152 -0.29 21.19 -1.44
C ARG A 152 0.81 20.22 -1.82
N SER A 153 2.05 20.66 -2.02
CA SER A 153 3.12 19.79 -2.57
C SER A 153 3.65 18.76 -1.56
N TYR A 154 3.24 18.87 -0.31
CA TYR A 154 3.81 18.15 0.82
C TYR A 154 2.69 17.49 1.64
N TYR A 155 3.05 16.44 2.37
CA TYR A 155 2.21 15.94 3.45
C TYR A 155 1.93 17.06 4.45
N ASN A 156 0.82 16.94 5.18
CA ASN A 156 0.66 17.74 6.38
C ASN A 156 1.80 17.37 7.35
N GLU A 157 2.21 18.33 8.17
CA GLU A 157 3.26 18.13 9.16
C GLU A 157 3.01 16.86 9.98
N ALA A 158 4.09 16.12 10.23
CA ALA A 158 4.06 14.93 11.04
C ALA A 158 3.67 15.32 12.47
N PRO A 159 2.71 14.61 13.08
CA PRO A 159 2.41 14.77 14.51
C PRO A 159 3.66 14.86 15.38
N ASP A 160 3.67 15.80 16.33
CA ASP A 160 4.63 15.83 17.45
C ASP A 160 4.27 14.71 18.43
N ILE A 161 4.61 13.49 18.03
CA ILE A 161 4.41 12.26 18.79
C ILE A 161 5.66 11.41 18.67
N ASN A 162 6.05 10.81 19.79
CA ASN A 162 7.20 9.91 19.80
C ASN A 162 6.87 8.63 19.03
N PHE A 163 7.79 8.20 18.18
CA PHE A 163 7.69 6.96 17.43
C PHE A 163 9.04 6.24 17.33
N GLY A 164 9.00 4.95 16.98
CA GLY A 164 10.17 4.17 16.62
C GLY A 164 9.90 3.35 15.36
N VAL A 165 10.94 3.04 14.60
CA VAL A 165 10.86 2.18 13.41
C VAL A 165 11.78 0.98 13.56
N GLU A 166 11.30 -0.18 13.13
CA GLU A 166 12.10 -1.41 12.99
C GLU A 166 12.03 -1.82 11.51
N ILE A 167 13.17 -1.82 10.83
CA ILE A 167 13.26 -2.06 9.39
C ILE A 167 14.02 -3.36 9.16
N GLU A 168 13.30 -4.41 8.80
CA GLU A 168 13.88 -5.70 8.47
C GLU A 168 14.44 -5.68 7.05
N MET A 169 15.71 -6.02 6.89
CA MET A 169 16.37 -6.02 5.59
C MET A 169 17.51 -7.01 5.49
N SER A 170 18.02 -7.19 4.26
CA SER A 170 19.27 -7.88 4.01
C SER A 170 20.17 -7.10 3.07
N LEU A 171 21.47 -7.31 3.23
CA LEU A 171 22.51 -6.84 2.32
C LEU A 171 23.23 -8.05 1.70
N GLU A 172 24.00 -7.77 0.66
CA GLU A 172 24.86 -8.77 0.02
C GLU A 172 25.82 -9.44 1.02
N GLY A 173 26.18 -10.71 0.77
CA GLY A 173 26.97 -11.50 1.71
C GLY A 173 28.38 -10.96 2.00
N TYR A 174 28.93 -10.13 1.12
CA TYR A 174 30.20 -9.44 1.33
C TYR A 174 30.08 -8.14 2.13
N THR A 175 28.86 -7.63 2.36
CA THR A 175 28.61 -6.41 3.14
C THR A 175 28.23 -6.77 4.57
N THR A 176 29.08 -6.44 5.53
CA THR A 176 28.91 -6.81 6.93
C THR A 176 28.05 -5.81 7.71
N THR A 177 27.56 -6.22 8.88
CA THR A 177 26.91 -5.31 9.84
C THR A 177 27.89 -4.26 10.37
N THR A 178 29.18 -4.58 10.46
CA THR A 178 30.26 -3.63 10.77
C THR A 178 30.33 -2.50 9.75
N ASP A 179 30.23 -2.81 8.46
CA ASP A 179 30.22 -1.79 7.40
C ASP A 179 29.01 -0.84 7.56
N VAL A 180 27.84 -1.40 7.92
CA VAL A 180 26.65 -0.60 8.21
C VAL A 180 26.87 0.33 9.39
N VAL A 181 27.41 -0.20 10.50
CA VAL A 181 27.73 0.59 11.69
C VAL A 181 28.68 1.73 11.35
N GLU A 182 29.74 1.45 10.59
CA GLU A 182 30.76 2.43 10.24
C GLU A 182 30.19 3.55 9.35
N TYR A 183 29.52 3.20 8.25
CA TYR A 183 29.00 4.18 7.29
C TYR A 183 27.90 5.06 7.90
N VAL A 184 26.99 4.47 8.66
CA VAL A 184 25.88 5.23 9.26
C VAL A 184 26.40 6.13 10.40
N SER A 185 27.35 5.64 11.21
CA SER A 185 27.99 6.46 12.25
C SER A 185 28.81 7.61 11.67
N ARG A 186 29.56 7.39 10.59
CA ARG A 186 30.28 8.45 9.85
C ARG A 186 29.34 9.52 9.27
N ALA A 187 28.09 9.16 9.00
CA ALA A 187 27.06 10.10 8.57
C ALA A 187 26.40 10.88 9.73
N GLY A 188 26.93 10.77 10.96
CA GLY A 188 26.43 11.49 12.13
C GLY A 188 25.30 10.78 12.89
N HIS A 189 25.05 9.50 12.60
CA HIS A 189 24.03 8.69 13.26
C HIS A 189 24.66 7.46 13.90
N PRO A 190 25.09 7.51 15.17
CA PRO A 190 25.71 6.38 15.84
C PRO A 190 24.82 5.13 15.81
N VAL A 191 25.40 3.99 15.42
CA VAL A 191 24.74 2.68 15.39
C VAL A 191 25.55 1.69 16.21
N VAL A 192 24.87 0.79 16.92
CA VAL A 192 25.52 -0.36 17.60
C VAL A 192 25.07 -1.68 16.98
N ASP A 193 26.01 -2.62 16.80
CA ASP A 193 25.67 -3.98 16.38
C ASP A 193 25.37 -4.84 17.61
N LEU A 194 24.11 -5.27 17.72
CA LEU A 194 23.61 -6.15 18.77
C LEU A 194 22.97 -7.42 18.16
N THR A 195 23.35 -7.78 16.92
CA THR A 195 22.83 -8.97 16.24
C THR A 195 23.10 -10.27 17.01
N GLY A 196 24.23 -10.33 17.73
CA GLY A 196 24.58 -11.42 18.64
C GLY A 196 24.00 -11.33 20.06
N ASN A 197 23.37 -10.20 20.45
CA ASN A 197 22.86 -9.99 21.80
C ASN A 197 21.47 -9.34 21.83
N TYR A 198 20.47 -10.12 21.40
CA TYR A 198 19.08 -9.67 21.33
C TYR A 198 18.53 -9.11 22.65
N ARG A 199 18.89 -9.71 23.80
CA ARG A 199 18.42 -9.27 25.12
C ARG A 199 18.93 -7.89 25.51
N GLU A 200 20.17 -7.57 25.16
CA GLU A 200 20.72 -6.23 25.33
C GLU A 200 20.07 -5.24 24.36
N GLY A 201 19.88 -5.65 23.11
CA GLY A 201 19.12 -4.90 22.10
C GLY A 201 17.77 -4.44 22.62
N GLN A 202 17.02 -5.30 23.30
CA GLN A 202 15.70 -4.96 23.85
C GLN A 202 15.70 -3.86 24.92
N LYS A 203 16.85 -3.56 25.55
CA LYS A 203 16.99 -2.56 26.63
C LYS A 203 17.51 -1.20 26.17
N GLN A 204 17.97 -1.11 24.92
CA GLN A 204 18.59 0.09 24.39
C GLN A 204 17.62 0.91 23.52
N TYR A 205 17.29 2.13 23.95
CA TYR A 205 16.30 2.98 23.27
C TYR A 205 16.84 4.33 22.76
N GLY A 206 18.07 4.69 23.13
CA GLY A 206 18.66 6.01 22.85
C GLY A 206 19.58 6.06 21.63
N ILE A 207 19.79 4.94 20.92
CA ILE A 207 20.71 4.85 19.77
C ILE A 207 20.11 3.95 18.68
N TRP A 208 20.54 4.16 17.43
CA TRP A 208 20.26 3.20 16.37
C TRP A 208 20.98 1.89 16.66
N LYS A 209 20.34 0.76 16.34
CA LYS A 209 20.93 -0.56 16.59
C LYS A 209 20.58 -1.54 15.49
N LEU A 210 21.47 -2.48 15.24
CA LEU A 210 21.23 -3.66 14.44
C LEU A 210 20.91 -4.81 15.39
N VAL A 211 19.79 -5.49 15.19
CA VAL A 211 19.42 -6.67 15.97
C VAL A 211 19.15 -7.85 15.04
N GLY A 212 19.34 -9.05 15.56
CA GLY A 212 19.03 -10.27 14.82
C GLY A 212 17.53 -10.56 14.89
N ASP A 213 16.95 -10.96 13.76
CA ASP A 213 15.61 -11.54 13.71
C ASP A 213 15.60 -12.84 12.90
N SER A 214 15.21 -13.92 13.57
CA SER A 214 15.04 -15.26 13.00
C SER A 214 13.96 -15.35 11.92
N SER A 215 13.02 -14.40 11.88
CA SER A 215 11.95 -14.36 10.87
C SER A 215 12.51 -13.99 9.48
N ILE A 216 13.64 -13.30 9.43
CA ILE A 216 14.24 -12.80 8.20
C ILE A 216 14.94 -13.94 7.44
N ALA A 217 14.52 -14.15 6.20
CA ALA A 217 15.10 -15.12 5.28
C ALA A 217 15.92 -14.43 4.20
N CYS A 218 17.00 -15.07 3.75
CA CYS A 218 17.72 -14.64 2.56
C CYS A 218 16.93 -15.00 1.31
N SER A 219 17.11 -14.24 0.23
CA SER A 219 16.54 -14.61 -1.06
C SER A 219 17.22 -15.88 -1.59
N ARG A 220 16.51 -16.69 -2.39
CA ARG A 220 17.08 -17.89 -3.02
C ARG A 220 18.28 -17.57 -3.91
N SER A 221 18.28 -16.39 -4.53
CA SER A 221 19.36 -15.92 -5.40
C SER A 221 20.56 -15.37 -4.62
N ASN A 222 20.41 -15.13 -3.31
CA ASN A 222 21.49 -14.66 -2.44
C ASN A 222 21.42 -15.37 -1.07
N PRO A 223 21.73 -16.68 -1.00
CA PRO A 223 21.52 -17.49 0.20
C PRO A 223 22.43 -17.12 1.37
N ASN A 224 23.55 -16.42 1.12
CA ASN A 224 24.55 -16.04 2.10
C ASN A 224 24.46 -14.55 2.47
N CYS A 225 23.28 -13.95 2.34
CA CYS A 225 23.06 -12.54 2.63
C CYS A 225 23.24 -12.21 4.12
N ASN A 226 23.64 -10.98 4.43
CA ASN A 226 23.69 -10.49 5.80
C ASN A 226 22.32 -9.92 6.18
N LYS A 227 21.73 -10.46 7.25
CA LYS A 227 20.35 -10.16 7.68
C LYS A 227 20.36 -9.46 9.02
N PHE A 228 19.59 -8.40 9.13
CA PHE A 228 19.43 -7.65 10.37
C PHE A 228 18.11 -6.88 10.35
N GLU A 229 17.64 -6.53 11.54
CA GLU A 229 16.63 -5.52 11.75
C GLU A 229 17.31 -4.24 12.23
N LEU A 230 17.12 -3.15 11.48
CA LEU A 230 17.61 -1.82 11.84
C LEU A 230 16.54 -1.12 12.69
N VAL A 231 16.85 -0.90 13.96
CA VAL A 231 15.91 -0.33 14.94
C VAL A 231 16.35 1.08 15.32
N SER A 232 15.40 2.02 15.28
CA SER A 232 15.66 3.41 15.62
C SER A 232 15.75 3.64 17.14
N PRO A 233 16.38 4.75 17.58
CA PRO A 233 16.07 5.33 18.87
C PRO A 233 14.61 5.83 18.90
N ILE A 234 14.19 6.40 20.02
CA ILE A 234 12.93 7.17 20.07
C ILE A 234 13.10 8.41 19.19
N LEU A 235 12.24 8.53 18.18
CA LEU A 235 12.17 9.63 17.21
C LEU A 235 10.89 10.43 17.43
N ASN A 236 10.80 11.62 16.83
CA ASN A 236 9.63 12.49 16.98
C ASN A 236 9.41 13.34 15.72
N GLY A 237 8.16 13.44 15.26
CA GLY A 237 7.74 14.40 14.22
C GLY A 237 8.60 14.40 12.95
N GLU A 238 8.78 15.60 12.37
CA GLU A 238 9.56 15.82 11.15
C GLU A 238 11.07 15.58 11.33
N ASP A 239 11.62 15.92 12.50
CA ASP A 239 13.03 15.66 12.83
C ASP A 239 13.33 14.15 12.80
N GLY A 240 12.43 13.35 13.38
CA GLY A 240 12.48 11.89 13.34
C GLY A 240 12.47 11.33 11.92
N LEU A 241 11.59 11.84 11.06
CA LEU A 241 11.52 11.44 9.65
C LEU A 241 12.80 11.83 8.90
N THR A 242 13.37 13.01 9.17
CA THR A 242 14.64 13.45 8.59
C THR A 242 15.79 12.51 8.98
N LYS A 243 15.85 12.08 10.25
CA LYS A 243 16.83 11.07 10.73
C LYS A 243 16.64 9.72 10.03
N CYS A 244 15.39 9.26 9.88
CA CYS A 244 15.09 8.05 9.11
C CYS A 244 15.60 8.15 7.65
N GLN A 245 15.41 9.31 7.00
CA GLN A 245 15.88 9.52 5.63
C GLN A 245 17.39 9.41 5.53
N ALA A 246 18.11 10.09 6.43
CA ALA A 246 19.56 10.13 6.45
C ALA A 246 20.16 8.74 6.70
N VAL A 247 19.64 8.02 7.71
CA VAL A 247 20.08 6.65 8.02
C VAL A 247 19.82 5.70 6.87
N LEU A 248 18.62 5.70 6.29
CA LEU A 248 18.29 4.82 5.17
C LEU A 248 19.11 5.14 3.91
N ALA A 249 19.43 6.42 3.69
CA ALA A 249 20.33 6.84 2.61
C ALA A 249 21.76 6.34 2.86
N SER A 250 22.25 6.37 4.10
CA SER A 250 23.57 5.86 4.46
C SER A 250 23.67 4.34 4.29
N VAL A 251 22.66 3.58 4.74
CA VAL A 251 22.61 2.11 4.55
C VAL A 251 22.71 1.72 3.07
N LYS A 252 22.02 2.45 2.19
CA LYS A 252 22.10 2.22 0.73
C LYS A 252 23.47 2.47 0.11
N ARG A 253 24.33 3.28 0.76
CA ARG A 253 25.70 3.51 0.29
C ARG A 253 26.63 2.36 0.64
N VAL A 254 26.27 1.57 1.64
CA VAL A 254 27.03 0.39 2.06
C VAL A 254 26.92 -0.71 1.02
N GLY A 255 25.71 -0.94 0.51
CA GLY A 255 25.47 -1.93 -0.55
C GLY A 255 24.02 -2.05 -0.97
N PRO A 256 23.73 -2.90 -1.98
CA PRO A 256 22.37 -3.17 -2.44
C PRO A 256 21.51 -3.79 -1.34
N ILE A 257 20.37 -3.16 -1.06
CA ILE A 257 19.36 -3.71 -0.14
C ILE A 257 18.52 -4.75 -0.87
N SER A 258 18.52 -5.98 -0.37
CA SER A 258 17.66 -7.07 -0.84
C SER A 258 16.47 -7.24 0.10
N LEU A 259 15.26 -7.23 -0.46
CA LEU A 259 14.00 -7.36 0.28
C LEU A 259 13.17 -8.54 -0.24
N ASN A 260 12.45 -9.22 0.65
CA ASN A 260 11.53 -10.29 0.29
C ASN A 260 10.34 -10.37 1.26
N SER A 261 9.43 -11.32 1.06
CA SER A 261 8.19 -11.46 1.82
C SER A 261 8.34 -11.79 3.30
N SER A 262 9.53 -12.23 3.74
CA SER A 262 9.82 -12.42 5.16
C SER A 262 10.02 -11.10 5.90
N MET A 263 10.36 -10.01 5.18
CA MET A 263 10.74 -8.74 5.78
C MET A 263 9.57 -7.78 5.92
N ALA A 264 9.60 -6.97 6.98
CA ALA A 264 8.60 -6.00 7.36
C ALA A 264 9.19 -4.61 7.68
N LEU A 265 8.28 -3.64 7.76
CA LEU A 265 8.51 -2.36 8.44
C LEU A 265 7.54 -2.30 9.62
N HIS A 266 8.07 -2.28 10.84
CA HIS A 266 7.28 -2.06 12.04
C HIS A 266 7.39 -0.60 12.47
N VAL A 267 6.28 -0.04 12.94
CA VAL A 267 6.24 1.32 13.48
C VAL A 267 5.61 1.28 14.86
N HIS A 268 6.37 1.71 15.86
CA HIS A 268 5.91 1.88 17.24
C HIS A 268 5.49 3.32 17.44
N ILE A 269 4.26 3.55 17.88
CA ILE A 269 3.76 4.90 18.20
C ILE A 269 3.54 4.99 19.71
N SER A 270 4.09 6.03 20.33
CA SER A 270 3.88 6.30 21.75
C SER A 270 2.41 6.54 22.04
N ILE A 271 1.95 5.98 23.15
CA ILE A 271 0.64 6.23 23.76
C ILE A 271 0.79 6.84 25.15
N GLU A 272 1.99 7.32 25.49
CA GLU A 272 2.23 7.99 26.75
C GLU A 272 1.30 9.19 26.92
N GLY A 273 0.69 9.31 28.10
CA GLY A 273 -0.32 10.32 28.39
C GLY A 273 -1.72 10.04 27.84
N LEU A 274 -1.93 8.97 27.05
CA LEU A 274 -3.26 8.59 26.57
C LEU A 274 -4.02 7.76 27.61
N GLY A 275 -5.26 8.14 27.88
CA GLY A 275 -6.18 7.32 28.68
C GLY A 275 -6.76 6.12 27.92
N LEU A 276 -7.29 5.15 28.65
CA LEU A 276 -7.89 3.92 28.09
C LEU A 276 -8.91 4.21 26.98
N GLU A 277 -9.77 5.22 27.15
CA GLU A 277 -10.79 5.57 26.14
C GLU A 277 -10.19 6.03 24.81
N HIS A 278 -9.06 6.74 24.81
CA HIS A 278 -8.37 7.10 23.58
C HIS A 278 -7.78 5.84 22.92
N ILE A 279 -7.16 4.96 23.71
CA ILE A 279 -6.59 3.70 23.20
C ILE A 279 -7.68 2.79 22.61
N LYS A 280 -8.87 2.72 23.24
CA LYS A 280 -10.04 2.05 22.67
C LYS A 280 -10.45 2.65 21.32
N ASN A 281 -10.45 3.98 21.20
CA ASN A 281 -10.78 4.65 19.94
C ASN A 281 -9.77 4.33 18.83
N ILE A 282 -8.47 4.27 19.16
CA ILE A 282 -7.42 3.81 18.22
C ILE A 282 -7.74 2.40 17.73
N CYS A 283 -8.01 1.48 18.67
CA CYS A 283 -8.35 0.10 18.36
C CYS A 283 -9.62 0.00 17.50
N MET A 284 -10.66 0.76 17.83
CA MET A 284 -11.91 0.79 17.06
C MET A 284 -11.72 1.34 15.64
N ASN A 285 -10.93 2.41 15.47
CA ASN A 285 -10.60 2.94 14.14
C ASN A 285 -9.81 1.92 13.32
N PHE A 286 -8.78 1.31 13.93
CA PHE A 286 -8.00 0.27 13.27
C PHE A 286 -8.88 -0.89 12.82
N ILE A 287 -9.69 -1.48 13.70
CA ILE A 287 -10.59 -2.60 13.37
C ILE A 287 -11.62 -2.23 12.30
N LYS A 288 -12.16 -1.00 12.37
CA LYS A 288 -13.14 -0.48 11.40
C LYS A 288 -12.55 -0.46 9.99
N TYR A 289 -11.29 -0.04 9.85
CA TYR A 289 -10.64 0.17 8.57
C TYR A 289 -9.58 -0.88 8.21
N GLU A 290 -9.36 -1.92 9.03
CA GLU A 290 -8.27 -2.89 8.81
C GLU A 290 -8.31 -3.52 7.40
N ARG A 291 -9.50 -3.93 6.94
CA ARG A 291 -9.68 -4.46 5.58
C ARG A 291 -9.29 -3.46 4.50
N GLU A 292 -9.59 -2.18 4.73
CA GLU A 292 -9.26 -1.11 3.81
C GLU A 292 -7.74 -0.85 3.80
N ILE A 293 -7.12 -0.88 4.99
CA ILE A 293 -5.66 -0.74 5.15
C ILE A 293 -4.92 -1.86 4.40
N ASP A 294 -5.44 -3.09 4.49
CA ASP A 294 -4.86 -4.23 3.77
C ASP A 294 -4.88 -4.04 2.23
N THR A 295 -5.80 -3.23 1.67
CA THR A 295 -5.90 -3.05 0.21
C THR A 295 -4.73 -2.31 -0.43
N PHE A 296 -3.95 -1.58 0.37
CA PHE A 296 -2.72 -0.91 -0.08
C PHE A 296 -1.44 -1.54 0.49
N MET A 297 -1.55 -2.77 1.01
CA MET A 297 -0.43 -3.62 1.41
C MET A 297 -0.30 -4.79 0.44
N PRO A 298 0.93 -5.27 0.13
CA PRO A 298 1.09 -6.43 -0.76
C PRO A 298 0.45 -7.68 -0.17
N ARG A 299 -0.06 -8.59 -1.03
CA ARG A 299 -0.74 -9.82 -0.59
C ARG A 299 0.07 -10.65 0.39
N SER A 300 1.40 -10.63 0.31
CA SER A 300 2.29 -11.30 1.26
C SER A 300 2.09 -10.87 2.72
N ARG A 301 1.56 -9.66 2.96
CA ARG A 301 1.24 -9.10 4.29
C ARG A 301 -0.23 -9.24 4.69
N SER A 302 -1.06 -9.82 3.82
CA SER A 302 -2.43 -10.22 4.15
C SER A 302 -2.44 -11.49 5.00
N ASP A 303 -3.57 -11.78 5.65
CA ASP A 303 -3.74 -13.03 6.41
C ASP A 303 -3.65 -14.29 5.53
N GLU A 304 -3.89 -14.14 4.22
CA GLU A 304 -3.83 -15.23 3.24
C GLU A 304 -2.42 -15.37 2.63
N GLY A 305 -1.52 -14.45 2.96
CA GLY A 305 -0.14 -14.43 2.49
C GLY A 305 0.84 -15.11 3.43
N TRP A 306 2.12 -15.09 3.05
CA TRP A 306 3.23 -15.65 3.82
C TRP A 306 3.28 -15.15 5.28
N ALA A 307 2.97 -13.88 5.50
CA ALA A 307 3.01 -13.27 6.82
C ALA A 307 1.81 -13.63 7.72
N GLY A 308 0.83 -14.40 7.25
CA GLY A 308 -0.41 -14.68 8.01
C GLY A 308 -0.18 -15.30 9.40
N TRP A 309 0.95 -15.97 9.61
CA TRP A 309 1.35 -16.50 10.92
C TRP A 309 1.98 -15.46 11.85
N TYR A 310 2.62 -14.44 11.29
CA TYR A 310 3.42 -13.44 11.99
C TYR A 310 2.75 -12.05 12.03
N CYS A 311 1.64 -11.88 11.32
CA CYS A 311 0.93 -10.61 11.12
C CYS A 311 -0.59 -10.84 10.96
N LYS A 312 -1.21 -11.46 11.97
CA LYS A 312 -2.63 -11.85 11.97
C LYS A 312 -3.57 -10.66 12.05
N SER A 313 -4.75 -10.81 11.47
CA SER A 313 -5.83 -9.84 11.60
C SER A 313 -6.39 -9.73 13.02
N ASN A 314 -6.39 -8.51 13.57
CA ASN A 314 -7.09 -8.20 14.81
C ASN A 314 -8.61 -8.33 14.62
N ARG A 315 -9.13 -7.89 13.47
CA ARG A 315 -10.55 -8.01 13.12
C ARG A 315 -11.03 -9.45 13.10
N LYS A 316 -10.24 -10.39 12.58
CA LYS A 316 -10.61 -11.82 12.58
C LYS A 316 -10.50 -12.42 13.98
N ALA A 317 -9.61 -11.92 14.83
CA ALA A 317 -9.45 -12.37 16.21
C ALA A 317 -10.65 -12.01 17.08
N ILE A 318 -11.16 -10.77 16.96
CA ILE A 318 -12.28 -10.28 17.77
C ILE A 318 -13.60 -10.81 17.21
N LEU A 319 -14.30 -11.64 17.98
CA LEU A 319 -15.65 -12.14 17.66
C LEU A 319 -15.78 -12.56 16.18
N PRO A 320 -15.15 -13.67 15.75
CA PRO A 320 -15.13 -14.09 14.36
C PRO A 320 -16.54 -14.14 13.75
N GLY A 321 -16.70 -13.64 12.53
CA GLY A 321 -17.99 -13.62 11.83
C GLY A 321 -18.90 -12.43 12.14
N THR A 322 -18.62 -11.61 13.15
CA THR A 322 -19.47 -10.44 13.48
C THR A 322 -19.10 -9.16 12.73
N GLY A 323 -20.02 -8.19 12.72
CA GLY A 323 -19.84 -6.88 12.10
C GLY A 323 -18.99 -5.90 12.90
N ASN A 324 -18.89 -4.66 12.41
CA ASN A 324 -18.18 -3.58 13.11
C ASN A 324 -18.83 -3.21 14.44
N GLY A 325 -20.16 -3.22 14.51
CA GLY A 325 -20.90 -2.80 15.70
C GLY A 325 -20.58 -3.68 16.90
N GLU A 326 -20.66 -4.99 16.75
CA GLU A 326 -20.40 -5.96 17.81
C GLU A 326 -18.93 -5.92 18.26
N LYS A 327 -18.00 -5.81 17.32
CA LYS A 327 -16.56 -5.67 17.62
C LYS A 327 -16.27 -4.40 18.41
N GLN A 328 -16.87 -3.28 18.01
CA GLN A 328 -16.74 -2.02 18.74
C GLN A 328 -17.37 -2.09 20.13
N SER A 329 -18.54 -2.74 20.28
CA SER A 329 -19.16 -2.95 21.59
C SER A 329 -18.27 -3.77 22.52
N ALA A 330 -17.59 -4.81 22.00
CA ALA A 330 -16.63 -5.58 22.78
C ALA A 330 -15.44 -4.72 23.27
N ILE A 331 -14.89 -3.87 22.39
CA ILE A 331 -13.81 -2.93 22.76
C ILE A 331 -14.27 -1.92 23.80
N VAL A 332 -15.49 -1.39 23.67
CA VAL A 332 -16.07 -0.45 24.64
C VAL A 332 -16.22 -1.10 26.02
N ALA A 333 -16.57 -2.38 26.06
CA ALA A 333 -16.79 -3.13 27.30
C ALA A 333 -15.50 -3.39 28.11
N CYS A 334 -14.31 -3.36 27.49
CA CYS A 334 -13.04 -3.49 28.19
C CYS A 334 -12.90 -2.43 29.31
N GLN A 335 -12.56 -2.82 30.53
CA GLN A 335 -12.38 -1.90 31.66
C GLN A 335 -10.91 -1.58 31.94
N THR A 336 -10.00 -2.42 31.44
CA THR A 336 -8.56 -2.27 31.64
C THR A 336 -7.77 -2.36 30.33
N HIS A 337 -6.50 -1.93 30.35
CA HIS A 337 -5.57 -2.18 29.23
C HIS A 337 -5.36 -3.68 28.98
N LEU A 338 -5.40 -4.51 30.03
CA LEU A 338 -5.24 -5.96 29.90
C LEU A 338 -6.41 -6.58 29.17
N ASP A 339 -7.65 -6.21 29.51
CA ASP A 339 -8.85 -6.66 28.80
C ASP A 339 -8.76 -6.35 27.30
N LEU A 340 -8.27 -5.15 26.98
CA LEU A 340 -8.11 -4.70 25.60
C LEU A 340 -7.02 -5.50 24.87
N CYS A 341 -5.90 -5.79 25.54
CA CYS A 341 -4.83 -6.62 25.00
C CYS A 341 -5.31 -8.07 24.76
N ASP A 342 -6.01 -8.67 25.71
CA ASP A 342 -6.54 -10.04 25.59
C ASP A 342 -7.58 -10.14 24.46
N LEU A 343 -8.39 -9.09 24.27
CA LEU A 343 -9.38 -9.03 23.21
C LEU A 343 -8.73 -8.88 21.81
N LEU A 344 -7.80 -7.94 21.63
CA LEU A 344 -7.21 -7.63 20.33
C LEU A 344 -6.05 -8.54 19.92
N ASN A 345 -5.35 -9.08 20.90
CA ASN A 345 -4.17 -9.92 20.74
C ASN A 345 -4.31 -11.20 21.57
N PRO A 346 -5.34 -12.02 21.32
CA PRO A 346 -5.52 -13.25 22.07
C PRO A 346 -4.37 -14.22 21.80
N ILE A 347 -4.09 -15.09 22.77
CA ILE A 347 -3.18 -16.22 22.54
C ILE A 347 -3.87 -17.16 21.52
N PRO A 348 -3.22 -17.47 20.39
CA PRO A 348 -3.77 -18.41 19.41
C PRO A 348 -4.03 -19.78 20.03
N TYR A 349 -5.03 -20.52 19.52
CA TYR A 349 -5.29 -21.88 19.99
C TYR A 349 -4.05 -22.78 19.82
N GLY A 350 -3.63 -23.44 20.89
CA GLY A 350 -2.41 -24.25 20.93
C GLY A 350 -1.09 -23.45 20.92
N GLY A 351 -1.16 -22.13 20.96
CA GLY A 351 0.00 -21.24 21.08
C GLY A 351 0.39 -20.95 22.53
N VAL A 352 1.46 -20.17 22.68
CA VAL A 352 1.97 -19.68 23.97
C VAL A 352 1.88 -18.16 24.04
N GLU A 353 2.06 -17.57 25.22
CA GLU A 353 1.88 -16.11 25.44
C GLU A 353 2.65 -15.24 24.45
N LYS A 354 3.89 -15.61 24.10
CA LYS A 354 4.70 -14.88 23.11
C LYS A 354 4.03 -14.78 21.73
N ASP A 355 3.14 -15.70 21.37
CA ASP A 355 2.48 -15.74 20.05
C ASP A 355 1.40 -14.66 19.92
N ALA A 356 0.97 -14.06 21.03
CA ALA A 356 0.05 -12.93 21.06
C ALA A 356 0.64 -11.64 20.47
N ARG A 357 1.94 -11.59 20.13
CA ARG A 357 2.56 -10.43 19.47
C ARG A 357 2.30 -10.34 17.96
N TYR A 358 1.87 -11.45 17.36
CA TYR A 358 1.82 -11.63 15.91
C TYR A 358 0.52 -11.12 15.29
N TYR A 359 0.14 -9.90 15.62
CA TYR A 359 -1.04 -9.21 15.10
C TYR A 359 -0.67 -7.89 14.46
N LYS A 360 -1.43 -7.50 13.44
CA LYS A 360 -1.22 -6.27 12.66
C LYS A 360 -1.14 -5.00 13.53
N LEU A 361 -2.04 -4.89 14.51
CA LEU A 361 -1.95 -3.95 15.62
C LEU A 361 -1.57 -4.74 16.87
N ASN A 362 -0.34 -4.55 17.33
CA ASN A 362 0.21 -5.29 18.47
C ASN A 362 0.27 -4.39 19.72
N LEU A 363 -0.40 -4.83 20.77
CA LEU A 363 -0.52 -4.18 22.08
C LEU A 363 0.38 -4.84 23.14
N GLN A 364 1.21 -5.83 22.80
CA GLN A 364 2.04 -6.56 23.77
C GLN A 364 3.03 -5.68 24.53
N ASN A 365 3.45 -4.55 23.96
CA ASN A 365 4.28 -3.56 24.67
C ASN A 365 3.52 -2.95 25.86
N ILE A 366 2.21 -2.71 25.71
CA ILE A 366 1.32 -2.24 26.77
C ILE A 366 1.13 -3.35 27.80
N ARG A 367 0.80 -4.57 27.36
CA ARG A 367 0.55 -5.73 28.24
C ARG A 367 1.74 -6.01 29.16
N SER A 368 2.94 -6.07 28.59
CA SER A 368 4.18 -6.39 29.31
C SER A 368 4.72 -5.22 30.14
N GLY A 369 4.19 -4.00 29.93
CA GLY A 369 4.75 -2.78 30.52
C GLY A 369 6.14 -2.42 30.00
N ARG A 370 6.63 -3.08 28.93
CA ARG A 370 7.98 -2.87 28.39
C ARG A 370 8.14 -1.45 27.84
N GLN A 371 7.15 -0.97 27.11
CA GLN A 371 7.13 0.36 26.48
C GLN A 371 5.69 0.85 26.35
N PRO A 372 5.42 2.15 26.54
CA PRO A 372 4.09 2.74 26.34
C PRO A 372 3.82 2.99 24.86
N THR A 373 3.80 1.94 24.03
CA THR A 373 3.63 2.06 22.57
C THR A 373 2.66 1.03 22.02
N ILE A 374 2.00 1.38 20.92
CA ILE A 374 1.32 0.43 20.01
C ILE A 374 2.20 0.19 18.79
N GLU A 375 2.34 -1.07 18.38
CA GLU A 375 3.16 -1.49 17.23
C GLU A 375 2.27 -1.81 16.01
N PHE A 376 2.54 -1.16 14.89
CA PHE A 376 1.92 -1.42 13.59
C PHE A 376 2.82 -2.31 12.75
N ARG A 377 2.31 -3.50 12.36
CA ARG A 377 3.10 -4.57 11.73
C ARG A 377 2.73 -4.88 10.28
N GLN A 378 1.73 -4.21 9.71
CA GLN A 378 1.19 -4.54 8.38
C GLN A 378 2.14 -4.29 7.21
N HIS A 379 3.03 -3.31 7.31
CA HIS A 379 3.79 -2.85 6.15
C HIS A 379 4.90 -3.84 5.77
N SER A 380 5.09 -4.04 4.46
CA SER A 380 6.19 -4.88 3.94
C SER A 380 7.55 -4.21 4.15
N GLY A 381 8.62 -5.00 4.17
CA GLY A 381 9.99 -4.48 4.20
C GLY A 381 10.23 -3.45 3.09
N THR A 382 10.93 -2.36 3.41
CA THR A 382 11.20 -1.30 2.45
C THR A 382 12.54 -0.62 2.65
N GLY A 383 13.27 -0.45 1.56
CA GLY A 383 14.40 0.46 1.47
C GLY A 383 13.99 1.83 0.90
N ASN A 384 12.71 2.07 0.61
CA ASN A 384 12.26 3.33 0.01
C ASN A 384 11.77 4.30 1.09
N PHE A 385 12.47 5.42 1.25
CA PHE A 385 12.11 6.44 2.24
C PHE A 385 10.68 6.97 2.05
N ARG A 386 10.20 7.15 0.81
CA ARG A 386 8.83 7.63 0.57
C ARG A 386 7.77 6.66 1.11
N LYS A 387 8.02 5.34 1.04
CA LYS A 387 7.13 4.32 1.61
C LYS A 387 7.18 4.35 3.15
N LEU A 388 8.39 4.44 3.71
CA LEU A 388 8.60 4.56 5.16
C LEU A 388 7.92 5.81 5.72
N GLU A 389 8.19 6.98 5.12
CA GLU A 389 7.62 8.26 5.52
C GLU A 389 6.09 8.24 5.49
N ALA A 390 5.50 7.76 4.39
CA ALA A 390 4.06 7.64 4.27
C ALA A 390 3.47 6.75 5.38
N TRP A 391 4.12 5.61 5.69
CA TRP A 391 3.62 4.70 6.72
C TRP A 391 3.74 5.28 8.13
N VAL A 392 4.87 5.93 8.46
CA VAL A 392 5.02 6.61 9.75
C VAL A 392 3.98 7.72 9.91
N ARG A 393 3.76 8.55 8.89
CA ARG A 393 2.71 9.59 8.89
C ARG A 393 1.31 8.98 9.03
N PHE A 394 1.04 7.85 8.39
CA PHE A 394 -0.22 7.15 8.51
C PHE A 394 -0.47 6.69 9.95
N CYS A 395 0.49 5.98 10.55
CA CYS A 395 0.39 5.44 11.91
C CYS A 395 0.26 6.56 12.96
N THR A 396 1.10 7.59 12.88
CA THR A 396 1.07 8.74 13.80
C THR A 396 -0.26 9.49 13.72
N LYS A 397 -0.77 9.77 12.51
CA LYS A 397 -2.07 10.45 12.32
C LYS A 397 -3.24 9.59 12.78
N LEU A 398 -3.21 8.28 12.53
CA LEU A 398 -4.24 7.37 13.04
C LEU A 398 -4.33 7.42 14.57
N VAL A 399 -3.19 7.40 15.26
CA VAL A 399 -3.14 7.48 16.72
C VAL A 399 -3.60 8.85 17.22
N GLN A 400 -3.03 9.94 16.69
CA GLN A 400 -3.34 11.30 17.14
C GLN A 400 -4.80 11.67 16.94
N ASN A 401 -5.37 11.32 15.78
CA ASN A 401 -6.74 11.73 15.42
C ASN A 401 -7.82 10.79 15.96
N SER A 402 -7.45 9.69 16.63
CA SER A 402 -8.40 8.77 17.28
C SER A 402 -8.89 9.25 18.64
N HIS A 403 -9.12 10.55 18.81
CA HIS A 403 -9.60 11.13 20.08
C HIS A 403 -11.11 10.97 20.29
N ARG A 404 -11.87 10.59 19.25
CA ARG A 404 -13.33 10.34 19.32
C ARG A 404 -13.65 8.91 18.90
N ARG A 405 -14.73 8.40 19.47
CA ARG A 405 -15.30 7.11 19.08
C ARG A 405 -15.71 7.13 17.60
N PRO A 406 -15.26 6.16 16.78
CA PRO A 406 -15.66 6.12 15.38
C PRO A 406 -17.12 5.73 15.22
N GLN A 407 -17.78 6.37 14.26
CA GLN A 407 -19.12 5.96 13.81
C GLN A 407 -19.05 4.66 13.00
N SER A 408 -20.14 3.90 13.01
CA SER A 408 -20.30 2.71 12.17
C SER A 408 -20.27 3.06 10.68
N LEU A 409 -19.73 2.16 9.86
CA LEU A 409 -19.83 2.25 8.40
C LEU A 409 -21.26 1.95 7.96
N LYS A 410 -21.80 2.78 7.05
CA LYS A 410 -23.07 2.58 6.36
C LYS A 410 -22.84 1.79 5.07
N LYS A 411 -23.91 1.22 4.51
CA LYS A 411 -23.87 0.36 3.31
C LYS A 411 -23.25 1.05 2.07
N HIS A 412 -23.39 2.36 1.95
CA HIS A 412 -22.93 3.14 0.80
C HIS A 412 -21.67 3.96 1.09
N ASP A 413 -21.07 3.78 2.26
CA ASP A 413 -19.84 4.46 2.60
C ASP A 413 -18.68 3.89 1.77
N ASP A 414 -17.78 4.77 1.32
CA ASP A 414 -16.46 4.37 0.84
C ASP A 414 -15.48 4.37 2.03
N PRO A 415 -15.02 3.20 2.50
CA PRO A 415 -14.14 3.11 3.65
C PRO A 415 -12.79 3.81 3.43
N PHE A 416 -12.28 3.84 2.19
CA PHE A 416 -11.02 4.51 1.86
C PHE A 416 -11.17 6.01 2.04
N GLU A 417 -12.19 6.58 1.41
CA GLU A 417 -12.47 8.01 1.49
C GLU A 417 -12.70 8.41 2.94
N LEU A 418 -13.54 7.68 3.69
CA LEU A 418 -13.78 7.99 5.10
C LEU A 418 -12.53 7.86 5.98
N LEU A 419 -11.68 6.84 5.77
CA LEU A 419 -10.44 6.68 6.52
C LEU A 419 -9.56 7.93 6.35
N PHE A 420 -9.36 8.36 5.11
CA PHE A 420 -8.49 9.49 4.83
C PHE A 420 -9.11 10.85 5.13
N ASP A 421 -10.43 11.00 5.00
CA ASP A 421 -11.10 12.28 5.20
C ASP A 421 -11.42 12.54 6.68
N THR A 422 -11.59 11.50 7.48
CA THR A 422 -12.02 11.64 8.89
C THR A 422 -10.94 11.27 9.89
N VAL A 423 -10.09 10.28 9.60
CA VAL A 423 -9.08 9.79 10.54
C VAL A 423 -7.70 10.31 10.16
N ILE A 424 -7.22 10.05 8.95
CA ILE A 424 -5.86 10.43 8.56
C ILE A 424 -5.76 11.93 8.28
N GLN A 425 -6.77 12.52 7.66
CA GLN A 425 -6.89 13.96 7.37
C GLN A 425 -5.66 14.52 6.65
N ASP A 426 -5.09 13.74 5.72
CA ASP A 426 -3.95 14.14 4.90
C ASP A 426 -4.20 13.74 3.44
N ILE A 427 -4.43 14.76 2.62
CA ILE A 427 -4.80 14.58 1.22
C ILE A 427 -3.65 14.02 0.38
N LYS A 428 -2.40 14.40 0.68
CA LYS A 428 -1.25 13.86 -0.06
C LYS A 428 -0.95 12.44 0.33
N LEU A 429 -1.19 12.10 1.59
CA LEU A 429 -1.12 10.72 2.03
C LEU A 429 -2.24 9.86 1.42
N LYS A 430 -3.45 10.43 1.29
CA LYS A 430 -4.56 9.82 0.54
C LYS A 430 -4.19 9.54 -0.91
N ASP A 431 -3.61 10.51 -1.61
CA ASP A 431 -3.17 10.35 -3.00
C ASP A 431 -2.10 9.26 -3.13
N PHE A 432 -1.11 9.27 -2.22
CA PHE A 432 -0.06 8.25 -2.16
C PHE A 432 -0.66 6.84 -2.02
N TYR A 433 -1.55 6.63 -1.05
CA TYR A 433 -2.13 5.30 -0.82
C TYR A 433 -3.16 4.90 -1.87
N ARG A 434 -3.88 5.85 -2.47
CA ARG A 434 -4.75 5.59 -3.61
C ARG A 434 -3.94 5.04 -4.79
N ASN A 435 -2.80 5.67 -5.11
CA ASN A 435 -1.89 5.14 -6.12
C ASN A 435 -1.30 3.78 -5.71
N ARG A 436 -0.96 3.62 -4.42
CA ARG A 436 -0.43 2.36 -3.90
C ARG A 436 -1.39 1.18 -4.13
N LYS A 437 -2.70 1.35 -3.91
CA LYS A 437 -3.72 0.30 -4.18
C LYS A 437 -3.60 -0.26 -5.60
N TYR A 438 -3.40 0.59 -6.60
CA TYR A 438 -3.23 0.16 -7.99
C TYR A 438 -1.89 -0.56 -8.22
N THR A 439 -0.78 0.02 -7.73
CA THR A 439 0.55 -0.60 -7.93
C THR A 439 0.68 -1.96 -7.23
N VAL A 440 0.03 -2.14 -6.08
CA VAL A 440 0.02 -3.42 -5.37
C VAL A 440 -0.72 -4.48 -6.19
N SER A 441 -1.88 -4.15 -6.77
CA SER A 441 -2.60 -5.11 -7.61
C SER A 441 -1.76 -5.60 -8.79
N GLU A 442 -1.00 -4.72 -9.43
CA GLU A 442 -0.08 -5.11 -10.51
C GLU A 442 1.11 -5.94 -9.99
N GLU A 443 1.68 -5.61 -8.82
CA GLU A 443 2.74 -6.38 -8.17
C GLU A 443 2.27 -7.82 -7.87
N ASP A 444 1.03 -7.99 -7.37
CA ASP A 444 0.44 -9.27 -7.01
C ASP A 444 0.00 -10.11 -8.25
N GLU A 445 -0.47 -9.48 -9.32
CA GLU A 445 -0.76 -10.15 -10.60
C GLU A 445 0.53 -10.70 -11.23
N ASN A 446 1.59 -9.88 -11.29
CA ASN A 446 2.90 -10.32 -11.78
C ASN A 446 3.51 -11.43 -10.90
N TYR A 447 3.31 -11.37 -9.58
CA TYR A 447 3.71 -12.44 -8.68
C TYR A 447 2.99 -13.75 -9.02
N THR A 448 1.67 -13.70 -9.26
CA THR A 448 0.85 -14.86 -9.59
C THR A 448 1.26 -15.47 -10.94
N GLU A 449 1.46 -14.65 -11.98
CA GLU A 449 1.92 -15.12 -13.29
C GLU A 449 3.31 -15.78 -13.23
N ARG A 450 4.26 -15.19 -12.49
CA ARG A 450 5.59 -15.79 -12.31
C ARG A 450 5.53 -17.12 -11.56
N TYR A 451 4.62 -17.25 -10.58
CA TYR A 451 4.45 -18.49 -9.82
C TYR A 451 3.79 -19.59 -10.67
N LEU A 452 2.81 -19.25 -11.51
CA LEU A 452 2.17 -20.19 -12.43
C LEU A 452 3.14 -20.63 -13.55
N HIS A 453 3.91 -19.71 -14.14
CA HIS A 453 4.90 -20.06 -15.16
C HIS A 453 6.12 -20.82 -14.60
N ALA A 454 6.49 -20.59 -13.34
CA ALA A 454 7.49 -21.42 -12.68
C ALA A 454 6.99 -22.86 -12.51
N ASN A 455 5.71 -23.07 -12.19
CA ASN A 455 5.13 -24.40 -12.01
C ASN A 455 4.77 -25.12 -13.33
N GLU A 456 4.41 -24.41 -14.41
CA GLU A 456 4.18 -25.02 -15.72
C GLU A 456 5.46 -25.56 -16.38
N LYS A 457 6.64 -25.01 -16.04
CA LYS A 457 7.93 -25.55 -16.48
C LYS A 457 8.34 -26.84 -15.78
N PHE A 458 7.65 -27.25 -14.71
CA PHE A 458 7.95 -28.50 -13.98
C PHE A 458 7.06 -29.68 -14.37
N HIS A 459 6.08 -29.52 -15.27
CA HIS A 459 5.18 -30.60 -15.67
C HIS A 459 5.47 -31.24 -17.04
N TYR A 460 6.65 -31.00 -17.62
CA TYR A 460 7.03 -31.65 -18.89
C TYR A 460 8.38 -32.37 -18.90
N GLU A 461 9.01 -32.59 -17.75
CA GLU A 461 10.23 -33.41 -17.65
C GLU A 461 10.26 -34.22 -16.35
N ASP A 462 9.30 -35.12 -16.11
CA ASP A 462 9.58 -36.37 -15.40
C ASP A 462 8.43 -37.38 -15.51
N THR A 463 8.49 -38.26 -16.51
CA THR A 463 7.80 -39.56 -16.48
C THR A 463 8.79 -40.65 -16.84
N GLY A 464 9.74 -40.91 -15.93
CA GLY A 464 10.54 -42.13 -15.89
C GLY A 464 10.25 -42.90 -14.59
N PRO A 465 9.99 -44.22 -14.61
CA PRO A 465 9.59 -44.95 -13.43
C PRO A 465 10.83 -45.35 -12.61
N HIS A 466 11.16 -44.59 -11.56
CA HIS A 466 12.16 -45.04 -10.58
C HIS A 466 11.51 -45.74 -9.39
N ARG A 467 11.85 -47.03 -9.32
CA ARG A 467 11.50 -48.01 -8.30
C ARG A 467 11.86 -47.54 -6.89
N ALA A 468 10.97 -47.86 -5.96
CA ALA A 468 11.18 -47.77 -4.53
C ALA A 468 12.41 -48.60 -4.09
N ALA A 469 13.29 -47.98 -3.32
CA ALA A 469 14.28 -48.68 -2.51
C ALA A 469 14.18 -48.15 -1.07
N CYS A 470 13.58 -48.96 -0.19
CA CYS A 470 13.62 -48.80 1.25
C CYS A 470 15.07 -48.81 1.75
N CYS A 471 15.44 -47.85 2.59
CA CYS A 471 16.70 -47.85 3.33
C CYS A 471 16.48 -48.46 4.72
N ASP A 472 16.90 -49.72 4.88
CA ASP A 472 17.12 -50.34 6.18
C ASP A 472 18.39 -49.75 6.81
N ARG A 473 18.22 -48.83 7.78
CA ARG A 473 19.23 -48.52 8.80
C ARG A 473 18.64 -47.70 9.95
N CYS A 474 17.80 -48.37 10.75
CA CYS A 474 17.49 -47.98 12.13
C CYS A 474 17.32 -49.25 12.97
N ARG A 475 18.44 -49.95 13.22
CA ARG A 475 18.61 -50.88 14.35
C ARG A 475 20.07 -50.91 14.76
N ARG A 476 20.40 -50.11 15.78
CA ARG A 476 21.22 -50.47 16.95
C ARG A 476 21.19 -49.34 17.95
#